data_AF-A0A4Q3F8S2-F1
#
_entry.id   AF-A0A4Q3F8S2-F1
#
_cell.length_a   1.000
_cell.length_b   1.000
_cell.length_c   1.000
_cell.angle_alpha   90.00
_cell.angle_beta   90.00
_cell.angle_gamma   90.00
#
_symmetry.space_group_name_H-M   'P 1'
#
loop_
_entity.id
_entity.type
_entity.pdbx_description
1 polymer ?
#
loop_
_entity_poly.entity_id
_entity_poly.type
_entity_poly.pdbx_seq_one_letter_code
_entity_poly.pdbx_strand_id
1 'polypeptide(L)'
;MTKTKQGGDTAWDEARPTDAELARYRRSYRMTTDEVERFYWHWQEAMAHALLLEQNPERSYPEHGGLNGLQLAEGARATARFFAFMLAEAPARDTSHFERKIMVYEAIAFDEDEIRRTRTAWMVEAAMQQDASELGINLTRIPASPGSPSRH
;
A
#
# COMPACT_ATOMS: atom_id res chain seq x y z
N MET A 1 -61.74 -9.42 7.45
CA MET A 1 -60.79 -10.55 7.39
C MET A 1 -60.22 -10.50 5.98
N THR A 2 -58.92 -10.37 5.75
CA THR A 2 -57.85 -11.26 6.23
C THR A 2 -56.54 -10.48 6.37
N LYS A 3 -55.88 -10.60 7.53
CA LYS A 3 -54.51 -10.13 7.75
C LYS A 3 -53.56 -11.06 7.00
N THR A 4 -52.83 -10.54 6.02
CA THR A 4 -51.64 -11.24 5.52
C THR A 4 -50.44 -10.72 6.30
N LYS A 5 -50.16 -11.37 7.43
CA LYS A 5 -48.85 -11.30 8.07
C LYS A 5 -47.86 -12.03 7.14
N GLN A 6 -47.15 -11.30 6.28
CA GLN A 6 -45.86 -11.79 5.80
C GLN A 6 -44.85 -11.53 6.91
N GLY A 7 -44.84 -12.45 7.87
CA GLY A 7 -43.70 -12.64 8.74
C GLY A 7 -42.60 -13.31 7.92
N GLY A 8 -41.67 -12.50 7.45
CA GLY A 8 -40.40 -12.93 6.87
C GLY A 8 -39.30 -12.19 7.60
N ASP A 9 -38.77 -12.81 8.64
CA ASP A 9 -37.43 -12.60 9.18
C ASP A 9 -36.86 -11.16 9.20
N THR A 10 -37.49 -10.28 9.98
CA THR A 10 -37.02 -8.88 10.17
C THR A 10 -35.59 -8.80 10.74
N ALA A 11 -35.13 -9.85 11.44
CA ALA A 11 -33.77 -9.95 11.96
C ALA A 11 -32.69 -10.11 10.86
N TRP A 12 -33.04 -10.64 9.68
CA TRP A 12 -32.10 -10.76 8.55
C TRP A 12 -32.07 -9.51 7.69
N ASP A 13 -33.13 -8.69 7.72
CA ASP A 13 -33.24 -7.47 6.92
C ASP A 13 -32.55 -6.28 7.61
N GLU A 14 -32.59 -6.20 8.94
CA GLU A 14 -31.80 -5.23 9.71
C GLU A 14 -30.29 -5.52 9.69
N ALA A 15 -29.88 -6.76 9.39
CA ALA A 15 -28.47 -7.16 9.29
C ALA A 15 -27.87 -6.91 7.89
N ARG A 16 -28.66 -6.44 6.92
CA ARG A 16 -28.15 -6.11 5.59
C ARG A 16 -27.40 -4.78 5.62
N PRO A 17 -26.32 -4.64 4.81
CA PRO A 17 -25.64 -3.37 4.68
C PRO A 17 -26.61 -2.29 4.21
N THR A 18 -26.53 -1.12 4.84
CA THR A 18 -27.26 0.06 4.40
C THR A 18 -26.73 0.55 3.05
N ASP A 19 -27.53 1.35 2.33
CA ASP A 19 -27.11 1.94 1.05
C ASP A 19 -25.80 2.75 1.18
N ALA A 20 -25.60 3.44 2.31
CA ALA A 20 -24.37 4.18 2.58
C ALA A 20 -23.15 3.27 2.70
N GLU A 21 -23.32 2.08 3.28
CA GLU A 21 -22.27 1.08 3.41
C GLU A 21 -22.00 0.38 2.08
N LEU A 22 -23.03 0.03 1.32
CA LEU A 22 -22.88 -0.49 -0.04
C LEU A 22 -22.16 0.52 -0.94
N ALA A 23 -22.47 1.82 -0.81
CA ALA A 23 -21.77 2.87 -1.52
C ALA A 23 -20.30 2.99 -1.09
N ARG A 24 -19.99 2.82 0.21
CA ARG A 24 -18.62 2.74 0.73
C ARG A 24 -17.88 1.55 0.13
N TYR A 25 -18.47 0.35 0.14
CA TYR A 25 -17.85 -0.86 -0.42
C TYR A 25 -17.63 -0.75 -1.92
N ARG A 26 -18.58 -0.16 -2.66
CA ARG A 26 -18.39 0.13 -4.09
C ARG A 26 -17.20 1.05 -4.35
N ARG A 27 -17.03 2.11 -3.53
CA ARG A 27 -15.87 3.00 -3.64
C ARG A 27 -14.57 2.25 -3.31
N SER A 28 -14.55 1.47 -2.23
CA SER A 28 -13.41 0.64 -1.85
C SER A 28 -13.04 -0.37 -2.92
N TYR A 29 -14.01 -1.10 -3.46
CA TYR A 29 -13.81 -2.08 -4.54
C TYR A 29 -13.16 -1.43 -5.76
N ARG A 30 -13.75 -0.35 -6.29
CA ARG A 30 -13.17 0.39 -7.42
C ARG A 30 -11.76 0.88 -7.13
N MET A 31 -11.53 1.32 -5.89
CA MET A 31 -10.21 1.72 -5.46
C MET A 31 -9.23 0.54 -5.52
N THR A 32 -9.57 -0.63 -5.02
CA THR A 32 -8.63 -1.75 -4.92
C THR A 32 -8.55 -2.63 -6.18
N THR A 33 -9.44 -2.47 -7.17
CA THR A 33 -9.47 -3.36 -8.34
C THR A 33 -9.22 -2.69 -9.69
N ASP A 34 -9.66 -1.45 -9.88
CA ASP A 34 -9.75 -0.86 -11.23
C ASP A 34 -8.54 0.04 -11.56
N GLU A 35 -7.89 0.58 -10.53
CA GLU A 35 -6.81 1.56 -10.67
C GLU A 35 -5.67 1.27 -9.69
N VAL A 36 -5.34 0.00 -9.50
CA VAL A 36 -4.27 -0.45 -8.58
C VAL A 36 -2.96 0.31 -8.82
N GLU A 37 -2.72 0.63 -10.09
CA GLU A 37 -1.55 1.37 -10.54
C GLU A 37 -1.36 2.76 -9.94
N ARG A 38 -2.43 3.39 -9.42
CA ARG A 38 -2.29 4.66 -8.71
C ARG A 38 -1.56 4.51 -7.38
N PHE A 39 -1.59 3.33 -6.76
CA PHE A 39 -0.87 3.10 -5.50
C PHE A 39 0.64 3.15 -5.71
N TYR A 40 1.14 2.71 -6.87
CA TYR A 40 2.54 2.90 -7.22
C TYR A 40 2.90 4.40 -7.31
N TRP A 41 2.08 5.20 -7.99
CA TRP A 41 2.31 6.64 -8.11
C TRP A 41 2.27 7.36 -6.76
N HIS A 42 1.29 7.05 -5.90
CA HIS A 42 1.21 7.63 -4.57
C HIS A 42 2.33 7.17 -3.64
N TRP A 43 2.82 5.94 -3.81
CA TRP A 43 4.02 5.48 -3.12
C TRP A 43 5.24 6.32 -3.54
N GLN A 44 5.46 6.52 -4.85
CA GLN A 44 6.57 7.33 -5.34
C GLN A 44 6.49 8.78 -4.85
N GLU A 45 5.31 9.39 -4.90
CA GLU A 45 5.06 10.74 -4.41
C GLU A 45 5.37 10.86 -2.92
N ALA A 46 4.87 9.94 -2.10
CA ALA A 46 5.11 9.95 -0.66
C ALA A 46 6.61 9.73 -0.33
N MET A 47 7.30 8.84 -1.05
CA MET A 47 8.75 8.66 -0.88
C MET A 47 9.53 9.90 -1.28
N ALA A 48 9.17 10.56 -2.39
CA ALA A 48 9.81 11.81 -2.82
C ALA A 48 9.61 12.91 -1.77
N HIS A 49 8.41 13.03 -1.20
CA HIS A 49 8.14 13.97 -0.12
C HIS A 49 8.94 13.67 1.15
N ALA A 50 9.08 12.40 1.54
CA ALA A 50 9.92 12.02 2.67
C ALA A 50 11.37 12.49 2.47
N LEU A 51 11.95 12.22 1.29
CA LEU A 51 13.32 12.63 0.97
C LEU A 51 13.48 14.15 0.97
N LEU A 52 12.51 14.91 0.45
CA LEU A 52 12.55 16.38 0.46
C LEU A 52 12.45 16.95 1.88
N LEU A 53 11.64 16.35 2.74
CA LEU A 53 11.50 16.77 4.14
C LEU A 53 12.76 16.45 4.95
N GLU A 54 13.42 15.32 4.67
CA GLU A 54 14.69 14.90 5.27
C GLU A 54 15.85 15.85 4.95
N GLN A 55 15.77 16.62 3.84
CA GLN A 55 16.78 17.65 3.52
C GLN A 55 16.79 18.82 4.52
N ASN A 56 15.67 19.06 5.23
CA ASN A 56 15.54 20.14 6.21
C ASN A 56 14.86 19.61 7.50
N PRO A 57 15.51 18.69 8.24
CA PRO A 57 14.85 17.91 9.29
C PRO A 57 14.38 18.78 10.47
N GLU A 58 15.05 19.91 10.73
CA GLU A 58 14.75 20.82 11.83
C GLU A 58 13.70 21.87 11.49
N ARG A 59 13.34 22.03 10.21
CA ARG A 59 12.31 23.00 9.80
C ARG A 59 11.01 22.67 10.51
N SER A 60 10.47 23.63 11.26
CA SER A 60 9.17 23.51 11.91
C SER A 60 8.03 23.93 10.99
N TYR A 61 6.90 23.25 11.09
CA TYR A 61 5.65 23.53 10.38
C TYR A 61 4.52 23.81 11.39
N PRO A 62 4.36 25.07 11.85
CA PRO A 62 3.37 25.43 12.87
C PRO A 62 1.93 25.06 12.51
N GLU A 63 1.56 25.21 11.24
CA GLU A 63 0.26 24.84 10.68
C GLU A 63 -0.06 23.34 10.77
N HIS A 64 0.97 22.52 11.00
CA HIS A 64 0.87 21.06 11.13
C HIS A 64 1.13 20.61 12.57
N GLY A 65 0.65 21.40 13.55
CA GLY A 65 0.79 21.08 14.97
C GLY A 65 2.22 21.25 15.50
N GLY A 66 3.06 22.03 14.81
CA GLY A 66 4.43 22.30 15.20
C GLY A 66 5.42 21.16 14.92
N LEU A 67 5.00 20.15 14.13
CA LEU A 67 5.89 19.06 13.72
C LEU A 67 7.07 19.59 12.92
N ASN A 68 8.23 18.93 13.07
CA ASN A 68 9.41 19.24 12.29
C ASN A 68 9.52 18.39 11.01
N GLY A 69 10.46 18.75 10.14
CA GLY A 69 10.70 18.05 8.87
C GLY A 69 10.93 16.56 9.05
N LEU A 70 11.71 16.16 10.06
CA LEU A 70 11.96 14.74 10.34
C LEU A 70 10.68 13.96 10.71
N GLN A 71 9.81 14.55 11.54
CA GLN A 71 8.54 13.93 11.94
C GLN A 71 7.56 13.81 10.76
N LEU A 72 7.48 14.86 9.93
CA LEU A 72 6.65 14.81 8.72
C LEU A 72 7.22 13.84 7.68
N ALA A 73 8.55 13.72 7.58
CA ALA A 73 9.19 12.73 6.71
C ALA A 73 8.83 11.30 7.11
N GLU A 74 8.84 10.98 8.41
CA GLU A 74 8.40 9.67 8.90
C GLU A 74 6.91 9.45 8.62
N GLY A 75 6.08 10.50 8.71
CA GLY A 75 4.69 10.46 8.27
C GLY A 75 4.56 10.12 6.77
N ALA A 76 5.35 10.76 5.92
CA ALA A 76 5.39 10.49 4.49
C ALA A 76 5.89 9.06 4.19
N ARG A 77 6.89 8.55 4.90
CA ARG A 77 7.33 7.14 4.83
C ARG A 77 6.23 6.18 5.25
N ALA A 78 5.49 6.47 6.33
CA ALA A 78 4.34 5.66 6.74
C ALA A 78 3.24 5.64 5.68
N THR A 79 2.97 6.78 5.02
CA THR A 79 2.05 6.85 3.87
C THR A 79 2.57 6.04 2.68
N ALA A 80 3.86 6.10 2.38
CA ALA A 80 4.46 5.27 1.35
C ALA A 80 4.28 3.77 1.69
N ARG A 81 4.61 3.32 2.90
CA ARG A 81 4.40 1.93 3.35
C ARG A 81 2.96 1.48 3.15
N PHE A 82 1.99 2.34 3.44
CA PHE A 82 0.57 2.06 3.22
C PHE A 82 0.28 1.80 1.74
N PHE A 83 0.76 2.65 0.83
CA PHE A 83 0.55 2.45 -0.61
C PHE A 83 1.33 1.27 -1.18
N ALA A 84 2.53 0.98 -0.67
CA ALA A 84 3.26 -0.24 -0.99
C ALA A 84 2.46 -1.49 -0.60
N PHE A 85 1.81 -1.48 0.57
CA PHE A 85 0.92 -2.55 0.99
C PHE A 85 -0.31 -2.67 0.09
N MET A 86 -0.97 -1.57 -0.24
CA MET A 86 -2.14 -1.57 -1.14
C MET A 86 -1.79 -2.07 -2.55
N LEU A 87 -0.60 -1.73 -3.05
CA LEU A 87 -0.09 -2.27 -4.32
C LEU A 87 0.16 -3.78 -4.20
N ALA A 88 0.80 -4.23 -3.11
CA ALA A 88 1.09 -5.64 -2.89
C ALA A 88 -0.17 -6.50 -2.71
N GLU A 89 -1.20 -5.99 -2.06
CA GLU A 89 -2.46 -6.70 -1.76
C GLU A 89 -3.21 -7.15 -3.02
N ALA A 90 -3.26 -6.31 -4.05
CA ALA A 90 -3.97 -6.63 -5.28
C ALA A 90 -3.16 -7.61 -6.14
N PRO A 91 -3.68 -8.78 -6.55
CA PRO A 91 -2.93 -9.73 -7.39
C PRO A 91 -2.48 -9.13 -8.72
N ALA A 92 -1.27 -9.47 -9.17
CA ALA A 92 -0.78 -9.03 -10.47
C ALA A 92 -1.44 -9.81 -11.61
N ARG A 93 -2.21 -9.11 -12.46
CA ARG A 93 -2.89 -9.71 -13.62
C ARG A 93 -2.04 -9.71 -14.89
N ASP A 94 -0.98 -8.90 -14.90
CA ASP A 94 -0.04 -8.76 -16.00
C ASP A 94 1.35 -8.40 -15.47
N THR A 95 2.33 -8.40 -16.38
CA THR A 95 3.73 -8.13 -16.05
C THR A 95 3.98 -6.69 -15.65
N SER A 96 3.22 -5.70 -16.15
CA SER A 96 3.41 -4.28 -15.78
C SER A 96 3.10 -4.05 -14.30
N HIS A 97 2.00 -4.63 -13.82
CA HIS A 97 1.66 -4.53 -12.40
C HIS A 97 2.71 -5.26 -11.55
N PHE A 98 3.14 -6.44 -11.97
CA PHE A 98 4.18 -7.21 -11.28
C PHE A 98 5.52 -6.46 -11.19
N GLU A 99 5.95 -5.83 -12.28
CA GLU A 99 7.17 -5.00 -12.33
C GLU A 99 7.15 -3.87 -11.31
N ARG A 100 6.00 -3.24 -11.08
CA ARG A 100 5.90 -2.15 -10.09
C ARG A 100 6.03 -2.66 -8.67
N LYS A 101 5.54 -3.86 -8.37
CA LYS A 101 5.81 -4.52 -7.09
C LYS A 101 7.29 -4.79 -6.90
N ILE A 102 7.99 -5.26 -7.96
CA ILE A 102 9.46 -5.41 -7.93
C ILE A 102 10.13 -4.08 -7.61
N MET A 103 9.76 -3.00 -8.30
CA MET A 103 10.38 -1.68 -8.08
C MET A 103 10.18 -1.18 -6.63
N VAL A 104 8.99 -1.38 -6.06
CA VAL A 104 8.73 -1.04 -4.65
C VAL A 104 9.55 -1.92 -3.71
N TYR A 105 9.58 -3.23 -3.95
CA TYR A 105 10.37 -4.14 -3.13
C TYR A 105 11.84 -3.79 -3.15
N GLU A 106 12.44 -3.58 -4.32
CA GLU A 106 13.85 -3.24 -4.45
C GLU A 106 14.17 -1.92 -3.73
N ALA A 107 13.32 -0.91 -3.86
CA ALA A 107 13.52 0.36 -3.16
C ALA A 107 13.51 0.23 -1.62
N ILE A 108 12.68 -0.67 -1.06
CA ILE A 108 12.58 -0.88 0.39
C ILE A 108 13.63 -1.89 0.88
N ALA A 109 13.93 -2.93 0.10
CA ALA A 109 14.81 -4.04 0.48
C ALA A 109 16.30 -3.67 0.55
N PHE A 110 16.68 -2.50 0.02
CA PHE A 110 18.04 -1.96 0.16
C PHE A 110 18.14 -0.80 1.16
N ASP A 111 17.03 -0.35 1.76
CA ASP A 111 17.04 0.64 2.83
C ASP A 111 17.06 -0.08 4.20
N GLU A 112 18.27 -0.21 4.79
CA GLU A 112 18.47 -0.91 6.07
C GLU A 112 17.65 -0.30 7.23
N ASP A 113 17.48 1.02 7.20
CA ASP A 113 16.70 1.73 8.20
C ASP A 113 15.23 1.40 8.07
N GLU A 114 14.73 1.35 6.84
CA GLU A 114 13.35 0.96 6.54
C GLU A 114 13.07 -0.50 6.91
N ILE A 115 14.00 -1.41 6.62
CA ILE A 115 13.93 -2.83 7.04
C ILE A 115 13.86 -2.96 8.57
N ARG A 116 14.56 -2.10 9.31
CA ARG A 116 14.54 -2.10 10.78
C ARG A 116 13.22 -1.56 11.33
N ARG A 117 12.61 -0.58 10.65
CA ARG A 117 11.40 0.13 11.09
C ARG A 117 10.10 -0.61 10.78
N THR A 118 10.04 -1.37 9.69
CA THR A 118 8.79 -1.98 9.22
C THR A 118 8.97 -3.38 8.65
N ARG A 119 7.85 -4.11 8.52
CA ARG A 119 7.77 -5.40 7.82
C ARG A 119 7.28 -5.29 6.37
N THR A 120 7.09 -4.07 5.87
CA THR A 120 6.56 -3.81 4.51
C THR A 120 7.34 -4.56 3.44
N ALA A 121 8.68 -4.56 3.48
CA ALA A 121 9.50 -5.28 2.49
C ALA A 121 9.14 -6.78 2.41
N TRP A 122 8.99 -7.46 3.56
CA TRP A 122 8.67 -8.88 3.60
C TRP A 122 7.25 -9.17 3.10
N MET A 123 6.30 -8.27 3.39
CA MET A 123 4.92 -8.43 2.92
C MET A 123 4.84 -8.26 1.40
N VAL A 124 5.55 -7.27 0.85
CA VAL A 124 5.66 -7.05 -0.60
C VAL A 124 6.36 -8.24 -1.26
N GLU A 125 7.46 -8.73 -0.68
CA GLU A 125 8.18 -9.91 -1.19
C GLU A 125 7.28 -11.15 -1.26
N ALA A 126 6.50 -11.41 -0.22
CA ALA A 126 5.58 -12.54 -0.18
C ALA A 126 4.51 -12.45 -1.26
N ALA A 127 3.91 -11.26 -1.45
CA ALA A 127 2.95 -11.04 -2.53
C ALA A 127 3.60 -11.24 -3.91
N MET A 128 4.81 -10.71 -4.11
CA MET A 128 5.54 -10.89 -5.36
C MET A 128 5.86 -12.35 -5.67
N GLN A 129 6.25 -13.15 -4.67
CA GLN A 129 6.51 -14.57 -4.89
C GLN A 129 5.26 -15.32 -5.35
N GLN A 130 4.10 -14.97 -4.79
CA GLN A 130 2.82 -15.53 -5.20
C GLN A 130 2.45 -15.09 -6.63
N ASP A 131 2.54 -13.79 -6.93
CA ASP A 131 2.24 -13.25 -8.26
C ASP A 131 3.16 -13.85 -9.34
N ALA A 132 4.45 -14.00 -9.03
CA ALA A 132 5.41 -14.61 -9.94
C ALA A 132 5.01 -16.05 -10.29
N SER A 133 4.63 -16.83 -9.28
CA SER A 133 4.13 -18.20 -9.47
C SER A 133 2.89 -18.23 -10.37
N GLU A 134 1.92 -17.34 -10.12
CA GLU A 134 0.68 -17.26 -10.90
C GLU A 134 0.90 -16.81 -12.34
N LEU A 135 1.87 -15.92 -12.57
CA LEU A 135 2.26 -15.45 -13.90
C LEU A 135 3.25 -16.39 -14.62
N GLY A 136 3.69 -17.48 -13.97
CA GLY A 136 4.69 -18.40 -14.53
C GLY A 136 6.09 -17.79 -14.67
N ILE A 137 6.42 -16.79 -13.84
CA ILE A 137 7.71 -16.10 -13.79
C ILE A 137 8.59 -16.75 -12.72
N ASN A 138 9.82 -17.09 -13.09
CA ASN A 138 10.81 -17.57 -12.14
C ASN A 138 11.58 -16.39 -11.55
N LEU A 139 11.39 -16.12 -10.26
CA LEU A 139 12.20 -15.16 -9.52
C LEU A 139 13.53 -15.78 -9.10
N THR A 140 14.64 -15.16 -9.49
CA THR A 140 15.97 -15.52 -9.02
C THR A 140 16.52 -14.41 -8.14
N ARG A 141 16.86 -14.75 -6.89
CA ARG A 141 17.56 -13.81 -6.00
C ARG A 141 18.99 -13.62 -6.49
N ILE A 142 19.34 -12.40 -6.86
CA ILE A 142 20.73 -12.04 -7.17
C ILE A 142 21.44 -11.77 -5.84
N PRO A 143 22.58 -12.41 -5.55
CA PRO A 143 23.36 -12.11 -4.35
C PRO A 143 23.74 -10.63 -4.31
N ALA A 144 23.42 -9.94 -3.24
CA ALA A 144 23.93 -8.59 -3.01
C ALA A 144 25.46 -8.68 -2.92
N SER A 145 26.18 -8.04 -3.85
CA SER A 145 27.64 -7.95 -3.73
C SER A 145 27.98 -7.16 -2.47
N PRO A 146 28.83 -7.69 -1.57
CA PRO A 146 29.28 -6.94 -0.40
C PRO A 146 29.99 -5.67 -0.87
N GLY A 147 29.41 -4.49 -0.57
CA GLY A 147 29.97 -3.19 -0.92
C GLY A 147 29.37 -2.49 -2.14
N SER A 148 28.19 -2.91 -2.65
CA SER A 148 27.47 -2.04 -3.60
C SER A 148 27.06 -0.76 -2.88
N PRO A 149 27.52 0.43 -3.31
CA PRO A 149 27.14 1.67 -2.67
C PRO A 149 25.62 1.85 -2.81
N SER A 150 24.98 2.22 -1.71
CA SER A 150 23.60 2.72 -1.72
C SER A 150 23.53 3.80 -2.81
N ARG A 151 22.76 3.55 -3.87
CA ARG A 151 22.47 4.59 -4.87
C ARG A 151 21.46 5.54 -4.24
N HIS A 152 22.00 6.49 -3.47
CA HIS A 152 21.32 7.74 -3.14
C HIS A 152 21.59 8.75 -4.26
#